data_AF-A0A1N6XFF5-F1
#
_entry.id   AF-A0A1N6XFF5-F1
#
_cell.length_a   1.000
_cell.length_b   1.000
_cell.length_c   1.000
_cell.angle_alpha   90.00
_cell.angle_beta   90.00
_cell.angle_gamma   90.00
#
_symmetry.space_group_name_H-M   'P 1'
#
loop_
_entity.id
_entity.type
_entity.pdbx_description
1 polymer ?
#
loop_
_entity_poly.entity_id
_entity_poly.type
_entity_poly.pdbx_seq_one_letter_code
_entity_poly.pdbx_strand_id
1 'polypeptide(L)' 'MTVPRFYLSKEELPEATALSRSTIEEEIRQGRFPKPRLLSKQRVGYLLREVMEWAESRPVADLPPPSNTCRRKVNQDREN' A
#
# COMPACT_ATOMS: atom_id res chain seq x y z
N MET A 1 17.93 -8.92 21.99
CA MET A 1 16.64 -8.23 22.17
C MET A 1 16.52 -7.18 21.07
N THR A 2 15.54 -7.28 20.18
CA THR A 2 15.30 -6.26 19.15
C THR A 2 14.56 -5.08 19.77
N VAL A 3 15.07 -3.86 19.57
CA VAL A 3 14.39 -2.64 20.01
C VAL A 3 13.25 -2.31 19.03
N PRO A 4 12.03 -2.05 19.52
CA PRO A 4 10.91 -1.69 18.67
C PRO A 4 11.14 -0.32 18.03
N ARG A 5 10.82 -0.20 16.75
CA ARG A 5 11.00 1.03 15.97
C ARG A 5 9.71 1.84 16.04
N PHE A 6 9.79 3.08 16.51
CA PHE A 6 8.60 3.92 16.70
C PHE A 6 8.21 4.72 15.45
N TYR A 7 9.18 5.06 14.61
CA TYR A 7 8.96 5.93 13.45
C TYR A 7 9.55 5.33 12.17
N LEU A 8 8.85 5.56 11.06
CA LEU A 8 9.31 5.28 9.71
C LEU A 8 9.72 6.57 9.02
N SER A 9 10.88 6.56 8.35
CA SER A 9 11.29 7.65 7.47
C SER A 9 10.51 7.62 6.15
N LYS A 10 10.57 8.70 5.37
CA LYS A 10 9.99 8.77 4.02
C LYS A 10 10.53 7.68 3.09
N GLU A 11 11.74 7.18 3.34
CA GLU A 11 12.38 6.16 2.52
C GLU A 11 11.96 4.74 2.89
N GLU A 12 11.70 4.49 4.18
CA GLU A 12 11.24 3.19 4.70
C GLU A 12 9.73 2.97 4.49
N LEU A 13 8.96 4.06 4.37
CA LEU A 13 7.50 4.01 4.27
C LEU A 13 6.95 3.24 3.04
N PRO A 14 7.52 3.40 1.82
CA PRO A 14 7.10 2.64 0.64
C PRO A 14 7.29 1.14 0.82
N GLU A 15 8.41 0.73 1.42
CA GLU A 15 8.73 -0.68 1.69
C GLU A 15 7.72 -1.27 2.68
N ALA A 16 7.41 -0.54 3.75
CA ALA A 16 6.50 -0.99 4.79
C ALA A 16 5.04 -1.07 4.34
N THR A 17 4.61 -0.21 3.40
CA THR A 17 3.21 -0.12 2.94
C THR A 17 2.96 -0.80 1.59
N ALA A 18 4.02 -1.27 0.93
CA ALA A 18 3.99 -1.78 -0.45
C ALA A 18 3.41 -0.80 -1.49
N LEU A 19 3.37 0.50 -1.16
CA LEU A 19 2.87 1.56 -2.04
C LEU A 19 4.02 2.43 -2.56
N SER A 20 3.83 3.03 -3.72
CA SER A 20 4.80 3.99 -4.27
C SER A 20 4.82 5.28 -3.43
N ARG A 21 5.97 5.98 -3.43
CA ARG A 21 6.11 7.30 -2.78
C ARG A 21 5.03 8.28 -3.25
N SER A 22 4.76 8.30 -4.56
CA SER A 22 3.75 9.17 -5.16
C SER A 22 2.33 8.84 -4.68
N THR A 23 2.01 7.55 -4.55
CA THR A 23 0.71 7.11 -4.01
C THR A 23 0.54 7.54 -2.57
N ILE A 24 1.57 7.40 -1.74
CA ILE A 24 1.52 7.83 -0.34
C ILE A 24 1.34 9.34 -0.26
N GLU A 25 2.08 10.12 -1.04
CA GLU A 25 1.94 11.58 -1.09
C GLU A 25 0.53 12.01 -1.53
N GLU A 26 -0.09 11.27 -2.46
CA GLU A 26 -1.48 11.44 -2.84
C GLU A 26 -2.43 11.16 -1.68
N GLU A 27 -2.28 10.02 -1.00
CA GLU A 27 -3.12 9.67 0.16
C GLU A 27 -2.98 10.68 1.31
N ILE A 28 -1.77 11.23 1.53
CA ILE A 28 -1.54 12.32 2.50
C ILE A 28 -2.28 13.57 2.06
N ARG A 29 -2.19 13.94 0.78
CA ARG A 29 -2.88 15.12 0.23
C ARG A 29 -4.40 15.00 0.33
N GLN A 30 -4.92 13.80 0.11
CA GLN A 30 -6.34 13.46 0.26
C GLN A 30 -6.77 13.31 1.72
N GLY A 31 -5.83 13.39 2.68
CA GLY A 31 -6.11 13.26 4.11
C GLY A 31 -6.47 11.85 4.56
N ARG A 32 -6.23 10.83 3.71
CA ARG A 32 -6.48 9.42 4.00
C ARG A 32 -5.29 8.74 4.70
N PHE A 33 -4.11 9.34 4.61
CA PHE A 33 -2.89 8.83 5.23
C PHE A 33 -2.47 9.71 6.43
N PRO A 34 -1.84 9.14 7.48
CA PRO A 34 -1.34 9.93 8.61
C PRO A 34 -0.34 11.00 8.18
N LYS A 35 -0.47 12.19 8.80
CA LYS A 35 0.39 13.33 8.48
C LYS A 35 1.84 13.10 8.96
N PRO A 36 2.85 13.54 8.21
CA PRO A 36 4.24 13.45 8.65
C PRO A 36 4.45 14.28 9.92
N ARG A 37 5.16 13.72 10.89
CA ARG A 37 5.52 14.39 12.15
C ARG A 37 6.96 14.86 12.09
N LEU A 38 7.21 16.06 12.62
CA LEU A 38 8.56 16.61 12.73
C LEU A 38 9.31 15.88 13.85
N LEU A 39 10.38 15.16 13.50
CA LEU A 39 11.25 14.48 14.46
C LEU A 39 12.43 15.37 14.88
N SER A 40 12.91 16.20 13.95
CA SER A 40 13.96 17.19 14.17
C SER A 40 13.84 18.29 13.10
N LYS A 41 14.70 19.31 13.13
CA LYS A 41 14.63 20.51 12.25
C LYS A 41 14.51 20.22 10.75
N GLN A 42 15.06 19.09 10.28
CA GLN A 42 15.05 18.69 8.87
C GLN A 42 14.54 17.27 8.64
N ARG A 43 14.13 16.57 9.70
CA ARG A 43 13.70 15.18 9.61
C ARG A 43 12.23 15.07 9.97
N VAL A 44 11.48 14.51 9.04
CA VAL A 44 10.09 14.11 9.24
C VAL A 44 10.00 12.59 9.26
N GLY A 45 9.07 12.06 10.03
CA GLY A 45 8.78 10.63 10.08
C GLY A 45 7.32 10.37 10.39
N TYR A 46 6.92 9.13 10.18
CA TYR A 46 5.55 8.65 10.35
C TYR A 46 5.51 7.72 11.55
N LEU A 47 4.57 7.95 12.46
CA LEU A 47 4.44 7.10 13.64
C LEU A 47 3.99 5.71 13.20
N LEU A 48 4.74 4.67 13.57
CA LEU A 48 4.46 3.30 13.13
C LEU A 48 3.05 2.87 13.53
N ARG A 49 2.60 3.27 14.73
CA ARG A 49 1.24 2.99 15.21
C ARG A 49 0.16 3.54 14.28
N GLU A 50 0.25 4.81 13.87
CA GLU A 50 -0.75 5.40 12.97
C GLU A 50 -0.73 4.74 11.58
N VAL A 51 0.44 4.34 11.10
CA VAL A 51 0.57 3.61 9.83
C VAL A 51 -0.05 2.22 9.94
N MET A 52 0.11 1.53 11.06
CA MET A 52 -0.56 0.24 11.30
C MET A 52 -2.08 0.41 11.39
N GLU A 53 -2.57 1.39 12.16
CA GLU A 53 -4.02 1.69 12.26
C GLU A 53 -4.60 2.04 10.88
N TRP A 54 -3.87 2.80 10.06
CA TRP A 54 -4.24 3.06 8.67
C TRP A 54 -4.31 1.77 7.84
N ALA A 55 -3.32 0.89 7.95
CA ALA A 55 -3.28 -0.37 7.20
C ALA A 55 -4.45 -1.29 7.60
N GLU A 56 -4.77 -1.37 8.90
CA GLU A 56 -5.90 -2.14 9.42
C GLU A 56 -7.25 -1.58 8.97
N SER A 57 -7.35 -0.26 8.75
CA SER A 57 -8.58 0.37 8.27
C SER A 57 -8.88 0.08 6.78
N ARG A 58 -7.92 -0.47 6.03
CA ARG A 58 -8.10 -0.70 4.59
C ARG A 58 -9.10 -1.83 4.36
N PRO A 59 -10.08 -1.65 3.47
CA PRO A 59 -11.04 -2.69 3.16
C PRO A 59 -10.31 -3.88 2.52
N VAL A 60 -10.82 -5.09 2.81
CA VAL A 60 -10.40 -6.29 2.11
C VAL A 60 -10.68 -6.09 0.62
N ALA A 61 -9.68 -6.35 -0.22
CA ALA A 61 -9.82 -6.20 -1.66
C ALA A 61 -10.80 -7.26 -2.19
N ASP A 62 -12.03 -6.83 -2.51
CA ASP A 62 -13.00 -7.63 -3.26
C ASP A 62 -12.87 -7.29 -4.75
N LEU A 63 -11.71 -7.62 -5.32
CA LEU A 63 -11.45 -7.45 -6.75
C LEU A 63 -11.72 -8.79 -7.43
N PRO A 64 -12.91 -9.02 -8.02
CA PRO A 64 -13.13 -10.23 -8.78
C PRO A 64 -12.11 -10.25 -9.93
N PRO A 65 -11.59 -11.43 -10.31
CA PRO A 65 -10.78 -11.53 -11.50
C PRO A 65 -11.61 -10.98 -12.68
N PRO A 66 -10.99 -10.18 -13.58
CA PRO A 66 -11.71 -9.65 -14.73
C PRO A 66 -12.35 -10.81 -15.50
N SER A 67 -13.58 -10.63 -16.00
CA SER A 67 -14.45 -11.68 -16.56
C SER A 67 -13.84 -12.59 -17.64
N ASN A 68 -12.65 -12.27 -18.16
CA ASN A 68 -11.95 -12.97 -19.22
C ASN A 68 -10.89 -13.97 -18.73
N THR A 69 -10.69 -14.18 -17.42
CA THR A 69 -9.66 -15.09 -16.88
C THR A 69 -9.92 -16.58 -17.12
N CYS A 70 -11.09 -16.95 -17.68
CA CYS A 70 -11.42 -18.30 -18.11
C CYS A 70 -11.76 -18.39 -19.60
N ARG A 71 -10.96 -17.80 -20.51
CA ARG A 71 -11.06 -18.15 -21.94
C ARG A 71 -10.23 -19.40 -22.23
N ARG A 72 -10.80 -20.59 -21.99
CA ARG A 72 -10.27 -21.81 -22.60
C ARG A 72 -10.48 -21.64 -24.11
N LYS A 73 -9.42 -21.38 -24.88
CA LYS A 73 -9.47 -21.53 -26.35
C LYS A 73 -9.79 -22.99 -26.62
N VAL A 74 -11.05 -23.30 -26.91
CA VAL A 74 -11.38 -24.57 -27.56
C VAL A 74 -10.75 -24.47 -28.94
N ASN A 75 -9.66 -25.21 -29.16
CA ASN A 75 -9.17 -25.45 -30.51
C ASN A 75 -10.29 -26.24 -31.19
N GLN A 76 -11.05 -25.57 -32.06
CA GLN A 76 -11.91 -26.22 -33.04
C GLN A 76 -10.97 -26.89 -34.06
N ASP A 77 -10.48 -28.06 -33.69
CA ASP A 77 -10.01 -29.05 -34.63
C ASP A 77 -11.15 -30.06 -34.75
N ARG A 78 -11.82 -30.06 -35.91
CA ARG A 78 -12.33 -31.22 -36.66
C ARG A 78 -13.48 -30.84 -37.61
N GLU A 79 -13.16 -31.03 -38.89
CA GLU A 79 -14.00 -31.65 -39.93
C GLU A 79 -15.06 -30.79 -40.65
N ASN A 80 -14.66 -30.21 -41.79
CA ASN A 80 -15.15 -30.60 -43.13
C ASN A 80 -14.28 -29.96 -44.24
#